data_AF-A0A0A1T8L9-F1
#
_entry.id   AF-A0A0A1T8L9-F1
#
_cell.length_a   1.000
_cell.length_b   1.000
_cell.length_c   1.000
_cell.angle_alpha   90.00
_cell.angle_beta   90.00
_cell.angle_gamma   90.00
#
_symmetry.space_group_name_H-M   'P 1'
#
loop_
_entity.id
_entity.type
_entity.pdbx_description
1 polymer ?
#
loop_
_entity_poly.entity_id
_entity_poly.type
_entity_poly.pdbx_seq_one_letter_code
_entity_poly.pdbx_strand_id
1 'polypeptide(L)'
;MSDYGTYGGSDEEYASIKKCNALLESDADNFENWEGLIKACETFEGGLNRNSSPQALACFRDAYDRFLFKFPLLFGYWKKYADLEFNIAGPESAQMVYERGCASITHSVDLWTDYCSFTMETTHDPRIVRELFERGSSFVGLDFLAHPFWDKYIEYEERQDAQDRVFAIHARIIRIPMHQYARYYERFRGLIHSQPLAAAIDQDTLSRFQSEVAAEGGSARPELEIERDIRAKIDTMYYEVFTLTQNEVTKRWTYESEIKRPYFHVTELEQSQLVNWRKYLDFEESEGDFQRIVCLYERCLVTCAFYDEFWFRYARWMTAQGNKDEDARNIYIRASTMFVPLSRPGIRMQWAYFEESTGRVDVALDIHASILIQLPSCLEVIVSWANVQRRQNGVEAACQVFKDQLDSPNLDLYTKGAVVGEWANLLRNSQGSAEEIRGIFTKNVQQYSDSRIFWDRWFNFELDQSGSDQSKNMKHIFDEMRSKSSLSLATKKELAQIYMSYLVQQGGKDAMKLFIQVDREMFGPASVSFKASSNPKQNGSSAELDEASRLKAETRYLAFYEAQGEPAADAQGQVDFN
;
A
#
# COMPACT_ATOMS: atom_id res chain seq x y z
N MET A 1 44.87 -0.50 45.33
CA MET A 1 43.85 0.55 45.14
C MET A 1 44.17 1.32 43.87
N SER A 2 43.56 0.92 42.78
CA SER A 2 43.16 1.78 41.65
C SER A 2 42.40 0.86 40.69
N ASP A 3 41.12 0.67 41.01
CA ASP A 3 40.13 0.10 40.09
C ASP A 3 40.08 1.00 38.85
N TYR A 4 40.61 0.50 37.74
CA TYR A 4 40.22 0.97 36.42
C TYR A 4 38.88 0.31 36.09
N GLY A 5 37.80 1.03 36.40
CA GLY A 5 36.44 0.63 36.07
C GLY A 5 36.27 0.50 34.56
N THR A 6 35.83 -0.69 34.17
CA THR A 6 35.38 -1.15 32.85
C THR A 6 34.34 -0.19 32.26
N TYR A 7 34.76 0.71 31.37
CA TYR A 7 33.86 1.50 30.51
C TYR A 7 33.86 0.90 29.11
N GLY A 8 32.96 -0.05 28.91
CA GLY A 8 32.66 -0.70 27.64
C GLY A 8 31.66 -1.80 27.93
N GLY A 9 30.51 -1.79 27.23
CA GLY A 9 29.47 -2.81 27.37
C GLY A 9 30.07 -4.22 27.39
N SER A 10 29.48 -5.12 28.18
CA SER A 10 29.99 -6.48 28.31
C SER A 10 30.02 -7.17 26.94
N ASP A 11 31.04 -8.01 26.68
CA ASP A 11 31.15 -8.78 25.43
C ASP A 11 29.86 -9.58 25.13
N GLU A 12 29.10 -9.94 26.17
CA GLU A 12 27.80 -10.62 26.09
C GLU A 12 26.68 -9.71 25.55
N GLU A 13 26.61 -8.44 25.95
CA GLU A 13 25.62 -7.48 25.43
C GLU A 13 25.88 -7.18 23.94
N TYR A 14 27.16 -7.03 23.55
CA TYR A 14 27.53 -6.88 22.15
C TYR A 14 27.20 -8.13 21.32
N ALA A 15 27.42 -9.32 21.88
CA ALA A 15 27.04 -10.58 21.25
C ALA A 15 25.52 -10.69 21.05
N SER A 16 24.72 -10.18 21.99
CA SER A 16 23.26 -10.14 21.89
C SER A 16 22.79 -9.26 20.73
N ILE A 17 23.29 -8.03 20.61
CA ILE A 17 22.97 -7.12 19.49
C ILE A 17 23.39 -7.74 18.15
N LYS A 18 24.55 -8.39 18.08
CA LYS A 18 25.01 -9.07 16.87
C LYS A 18 24.08 -10.22 16.48
N LYS A 19 23.60 -10.99 17.45
CA LYS A 19 22.62 -12.06 17.22
C LYS A 19 21.29 -11.50 16.69
N CYS A 20 20.78 -10.41 17.27
CA CYS A 20 19.57 -9.76 16.77
C CYS A 20 19.73 -9.26 15.33
N ASN A 21 20.89 -8.66 15.00
CA ASN A 21 21.18 -8.24 13.62
C ASN A 21 21.21 -9.42 12.64
N ALA A 22 21.81 -10.55 13.02
CA ALA A 22 21.83 -11.75 12.19
C ALA A 22 20.42 -12.32 11.94
N LEU A 23 19.51 -12.23 12.92
CA LEU A 23 18.11 -12.61 12.75
C LEU A 23 17.41 -11.69 11.73
N LEU A 24 17.67 -10.38 11.80
CA LEU A 24 17.12 -9.41 10.84
C LEU A 24 17.67 -9.57 9.43
N GLU A 25 18.94 -9.96 9.28
CA GLU A 25 19.51 -10.30 7.97
C GLU A 25 18.83 -11.51 7.35
N SER A 26 18.36 -12.46 8.17
CA SER A 26 17.62 -13.64 7.70
C SER A 26 16.15 -13.37 7.39
N ASP A 27 15.50 -12.51 8.19
CA ASP A 27 14.09 -12.15 8.03
C ASP A 27 13.84 -10.74 8.60
N ALA A 28 13.88 -9.76 7.69
CA ALA A 28 13.68 -8.35 8.00
C ALA A 28 12.19 -7.96 8.07
N ASP A 29 11.26 -8.83 7.69
CA ASP A 29 9.82 -8.58 7.74
C ASP A 29 9.22 -9.00 9.10
N ASN A 30 9.91 -9.88 9.84
CA ASN A 30 9.50 -10.31 11.17
C ASN A 30 9.67 -9.21 12.22
N PHE A 31 8.54 -8.69 12.69
CA PHE A 31 8.46 -7.63 13.70
C PHE A 31 9.10 -7.99 15.05
N GLU A 32 8.99 -9.25 15.51
CA GLU A 32 9.53 -9.68 16.81
C GLU A 32 11.06 -9.59 16.84
N ASN A 33 11.71 -9.85 15.69
CA ASN A 33 13.17 -9.68 15.56
C ASN A 33 13.59 -8.23 15.78
N TRP A 34 12.79 -7.28 15.28
CA TRP A 34 13.03 -5.85 15.47
C TRP A 34 12.81 -5.42 16.91
N GLU A 35 11.71 -5.86 17.55
CA GLU A 35 11.48 -5.57 18.97
C GLU A 35 12.61 -6.12 19.85
N GLY A 36 13.12 -7.31 19.51
CA GLY A 36 14.29 -7.90 20.16
C GLY A 36 15.54 -7.02 20.05
N LEU A 37 15.83 -6.49 18.85
CA LEU A 37 16.95 -5.58 18.62
C LEU A 37 16.79 -4.27 19.41
N ILE A 38 15.62 -3.63 19.32
CA ILE A 38 15.35 -2.35 19.99
C ILE A 38 15.51 -2.50 21.51
N LYS A 39 14.93 -3.57 22.08
CA LYS A 39 15.06 -3.86 23.51
C LYS A 39 16.51 -4.09 23.91
N ALA A 40 17.28 -4.84 23.13
CA ALA A 40 18.70 -5.08 23.41
C ALA A 40 19.52 -3.78 23.39
N CYS A 41 19.25 -2.89 22.44
CA CYS A 41 19.92 -1.59 22.34
C CYS A 41 19.54 -0.64 23.48
N GLU A 42 18.29 -0.63 23.93
CA GLU A 42 17.84 0.22 25.06
C GLU A 42 18.44 -0.17 26.40
N THR A 43 18.58 -1.48 26.63
CA THR A 43 19.17 -2.02 27.88
C THR A 43 20.69 -2.03 27.87
N PHE A 44 21.31 -1.63 26.76
CA PHE A 44 22.75 -1.69 26.57
C PHE A 44 23.48 -0.83 27.60
N GLU A 45 24.59 -1.35 28.15
CA GLU A 45 25.35 -0.71 29.25
C GLU A 45 24.48 -0.47 30.50
N GLY A 46 23.47 -1.30 30.73
CA GLY A 46 22.53 -1.16 31.86
C GLY A 46 21.48 -0.05 31.69
N GLY A 47 21.36 0.52 30.49
CA GLY A 47 20.40 1.58 30.16
C GLY A 47 21.07 2.83 29.64
N LEU A 48 20.63 3.29 28.47
CA LEU A 48 21.21 4.45 27.80
C LEU A 48 20.98 5.75 28.58
N ASN A 49 22.03 6.55 28.72
CA ASN A 49 22.00 7.86 29.36
C ASN A 49 23.07 8.78 28.75
N ARG A 50 23.18 10.02 29.28
CA ARG A 50 24.13 11.04 28.76
C ARG A 50 25.60 10.63 28.80
N ASN A 51 25.96 9.67 29.66
CA ASN A 51 27.33 9.19 29.84
C ASN A 51 27.60 7.85 29.13
N SER A 52 26.62 7.30 28.40
CA SER A 52 26.80 6.07 27.63
C SER A 52 27.88 6.23 26.56
N SER A 53 28.51 5.13 26.18
CA SER A 53 29.60 5.18 25.21
C SER A 53 29.12 5.65 23.82
N PRO A 54 29.96 6.33 23.01
CA PRO A 54 29.58 6.72 21.65
C PRO A 54 29.14 5.54 20.78
N GLN A 55 29.73 4.36 21.01
CA GLN A 55 29.37 3.14 20.32
C GLN A 55 27.95 2.66 20.69
N ALA A 56 27.59 2.69 21.98
CA ALA A 56 26.25 2.37 22.46
C ALA A 56 25.19 3.28 21.81
N LEU A 57 25.45 4.59 21.80
CA LEU A 57 24.56 5.59 21.21
C LEU A 57 24.43 5.41 19.70
N ALA A 58 25.52 5.08 19.00
CA ALA A 58 25.50 4.80 17.56
C ALA A 58 24.67 3.55 17.24
N CYS A 59 24.86 2.44 17.98
CA CYS A 59 24.06 1.23 17.82
C CYS A 59 22.57 1.47 18.06
N PHE A 60 22.24 2.25 19.10
CA PHE A 60 20.86 2.62 19.43
C PHE A 60 20.20 3.44 18.30
N ARG A 61 20.87 4.49 17.82
CA ARG A 61 20.36 5.34 16.73
C ARG A 61 20.20 4.56 15.44
N ASP A 62 21.19 3.74 15.07
CA ASP A 62 21.12 2.87 13.88
C ASP A 62 19.94 1.89 13.95
N ALA A 63 19.74 1.25 15.11
CA ALA A 63 18.65 0.31 15.31
C ALA A 63 17.28 1.00 15.16
N TYR A 64 17.08 2.16 15.81
CA TYR A 64 15.84 2.94 15.70
C TYR A 64 15.60 3.48 14.30
N ASP A 65 16.65 3.99 13.63
CA ASP A 65 16.56 4.54 12.28
C ASP A 65 16.16 3.46 11.27
N ARG A 66 16.78 2.27 11.32
CA ARG A 66 16.44 1.14 10.45
C ARG A 66 15.06 0.58 10.76
N PHE A 67 14.71 0.47 12.04
CA PHE A 67 13.41 -0.03 12.47
C PHE A 67 12.27 0.88 12.01
N LEU A 68 12.39 2.18 12.23
CA LEU A 68 11.37 3.17 11.85
C LEU A 68 11.39 3.49 10.35
N PHE A 69 12.48 3.19 9.63
CA PHE A 69 12.46 3.13 8.17
C PHE A 69 11.59 1.98 7.66
N LYS A 70 11.64 0.81 8.33
CA LYS A 70 10.86 -0.38 7.96
C LYS A 70 9.40 -0.30 8.42
N PHE A 71 9.14 0.19 9.63
CA PHE A 71 7.81 0.32 10.23
C PHE A 71 7.51 1.77 10.61
N PRO A 72 7.40 2.67 9.62
CA PRO A 72 7.30 4.10 9.85
C PRO A 72 6.03 4.52 10.57
N LEU A 73 4.94 3.73 10.52
CA LEU A 73 3.63 4.05 11.09
C LEU A 73 3.52 3.80 12.60
N LEU A 74 4.58 3.33 13.25
CA LEU A 74 4.61 3.07 14.68
C LEU A 74 4.91 4.36 15.48
N PHE A 75 3.91 5.25 15.56
CA PHE A 75 4.05 6.55 16.24
C PHE A 75 4.56 6.43 17.69
N GLY A 76 4.16 5.37 18.41
CA GLY A 76 4.62 5.14 19.79
C GLY A 76 6.13 4.94 19.90
N TYR A 77 6.76 4.33 18.89
CA TYR A 77 8.21 4.16 18.84
C TYR A 77 8.92 5.45 18.41
N TRP A 78 8.31 6.28 17.55
CA TRP A 78 8.82 7.64 17.29
C TRP A 78 8.85 8.50 18.55
N LYS A 79 7.76 8.48 19.33
CA LYS A 79 7.69 9.17 20.63
C LYS A 79 8.78 8.67 21.58
N LYS A 80 8.86 7.34 21.74
CA LYS A 80 9.87 6.71 22.60
C LYS A 80 11.30 7.10 22.19
N TYR A 81 11.56 7.14 20.88
CA TYR A 81 12.86 7.57 20.35
C TYR A 81 13.15 9.04 20.70
N ALA A 82 12.18 9.92 20.50
CA ALA A 82 12.32 11.34 20.83
C ALA A 82 12.55 11.56 22.34
N ASP A 83 11.83 10.83 23.20
CA ASP A 83 12.00 10.88 24.66
C ASP A 83 13.42 10.43 25.08
N LEU A 84 13.93 9.35 24.48
CA LEU A 84 15.29 8.87 24.75
C LEU A 84 16.34 9.88 24.27
N GLU A 85 16.20 10.42 23.06
CA GLU A 85 17.10 11.46 22.53
C GLU A 85 17.06 12.75 23.37
N PHE A 86 15.88 13.14 23.87
CA PHE A 86 15.76 14.29 24.77
C PHE A 86 16.58 14.08 26.05
N ASN A 87 16.49 12.89 26.64
CA ASN A 87 17.22 12.53 27.84
C ASN A 87 18.74 12.47 27.61
N ILE A 88 19.18 11.97 26.45
CA ILE A 88 20.60 11.77 26.10
C ILE A 88 21.26 13.05 25.58
N ALA A 89 20.67 13.70 24.58
CA ALA A 89 21.29 14.76 23.80
C ALA A 89 20.56 16.11 23.90
N GLY A 90 19.37 16.14 24.50
CA GLY A 90 18.62 17.38 24.73
C GLY A 90 17.61 17.71 23.62
N PRO A 91 17.01 18.91 23.68
CA PRO A 91 15.81 19.23 22.91
C PRO A 91 16.00 19.27 21.40
N GLU A 92 17.16 19.73 20.90
CA GLU A 92 17.42 19.80 19.45
C GLU A 92 17.43 18.41 18.80
N SER A 93 18.02 17.40 19.47
CA SER A 93 18.04 16.03 18.96
C SER A 93 16.63 15.42 18.93
N ALA A 94 15.86 15.59 20.01
CA ALA A 94 14.48 15.13 20.09
C ALA A 94 13.58 15.78 19.02
N GLN A 95 13.76 17.08 18.78
CA GLN A 95 13.06 17.80 17.73
C GLN A 95 13.31 17.19 16.34
N MET A 96 14.56 16.82 16.03
CA MET A 96 14.87 16.15 14.76
C MET A 96 14.13 14.81 14.61
N VAL A 97 13.99 14.05 15.69
CA VAL A 97 13.21 12.80 15.70
C VAL A 97 11.73 13.08 15.45
N TYR A 98 11.16 14.09 16.11
CA TYR A 98 9.76 14.48 15.88
C TYR A 98 9.49 14.95 14.45
N GLU A 99 10.36 15.77 13.86
CA GLU A 99 10.23 16.20 12.45
C GLU A 99 10.24 15.00 11.51
N ARG A 100 11.16 14.04 11.71
CA ARG A 100 11.22 12.80 10.92
C ARG A 100 9.98 11.94 11.10
N GLY A 101 9.50 11.82 12.33
CA GLY A 101 8.28 11.06 12.64
C GLY A 101 7.05 11.69 12.00
N CYS A 102 6.87 13.00 12.13
CA CYS A 102 5.74 13.72 11.51
C CYS A 102 5.82 13.71 9.98
N ALA A 103 7.02 13.70 9.39
CA ALA A 103 7.17 13.51 7.94
C ALA A 103 6.83 12.08 7.49
N SER A 104 7.01 11.09 8.37
CA SER A 104 6.72 9.68 8.08
C SER A 104 5.25 9.32 8.31
N ILE A 105 4.61 9.94 9.30
CA ILE A 105 3.20 9.73 9.68
C ILE A 105 2.48 11.07 9.77
N THR A 106 2.35 11.76 8.65
CA THR A 106 1.81 13.12 8.56
C THR A 106 0.46 13.30 9.25
N HIS A 107 -0.37 12.26 9.27
CA HIS A 107 -1.73 12.33 9.81
C HIS A 107 -1.90 11.67 11.20
N SER A 108 -0.81 11.43 11.94
CA SER A 108 -0.90 10.96 13.33
C SER A 108 -1.24 12.10 14.30
N VAL A 109 -2.49 12.13 14.78
CA VAL A 109 -2.93 13.08 15.82
C VAL A 109 -2.04 13.00 17.05
N ASP A 110 -1.74 11.78 17.51
CA ASP A 110 -0.93 11.54 18.71
C ASP A 110 0.48 12.13 18.58
N LEU A 111 1.16 11.88 17.45
CA LEU A 111 2.53 12.35 17.25
C LEU A 111 2.62 13.87 17.15
N TRP A 112 1.68 14.51 16.45
CA TRP A 112 1.59 15.97 16.40
C TRP A 112 1.27 16.58 17.76
N THR A 113 0.38 15.93 18.54
CA THR A 113 0.03 16.36 19.90
C THR A 113 1.25 16.30 20.82
N ASP A 114 2.01 15.20 20.75
CA ASP A 114 3.24 15.02 21.52
C ASP A 114 4.32 16.03 21.09
N TYR A 115 4.52 16.24 19.78
CA TYR A 115 5.52 17.18 19.29
C TYR A 115 5.20 18.62 19.70
N CYS A 116 3.94 19.05 19.57
CA CYS A 116 3.55 20.39 19.98
C CYS A 116 3.65 20.56 21.50
N SER A 117 3.28 19.53 22.28
CA SER A 117 3.43 19.51 23.75
C SER A 117 4.90 19.63 24.16
N PHE A 118 5.78 18.85 23.54
CA PHE A 118 7.22 18.93 23.75
C PHE A 118 7.76 20.33 23.43
N THR A 119 7.35 20.90 22.29
CA THR A 119 7.86 22.20 21.84
C THR A 119 7.39 23.33 22.74
N MET A 120 6.14 23.32 23.21
CA MET A 120 5.65 24.35 24.14
C MET A 120 6.31 24.28 25.53
N GLU A 121 6.87 23.14 25.93
CA GLU A 121 7.61 22.99 27.19
C GLU A 121 9.09 23.38 27.05
N THR A 122 9.68 23.19 25.87
CA THR A 122 11.11 23.38 25.63
C THR A 122 11.47 24.68 24.90
N THR A 123 10.51 25.31 24.22
CA THR A 123 10.71 26.54 23.45
C THR A 123 9.96 27.71 24.07
N HIS A 124 10.65 28.85 24.22
CA HIS A 124 10.07 30.05 24.82
C HIS A 124 9.64 31.11 23.80
N ASP A 125 9.99 30.97 22.51
CA ASP A 125 9.50 31.86 21.45
C ASP A 125 8.06 31.46 21.04
N PRO A 126 7.03 32.29 21.34
CA PRO A 126 5.66 31.94 21.04
C PRO A 126 5.37 31.83 19.55
N ARG A 127 6.16 32.49 18.70
CA ARG A 127 5.97 32.44 17.24
C ARG A 127 6.25 31.04 16.72
N ILE A 128 7.35 30.42 17.16
CA ILE A 128 7.75 29.07 16.73
C ILE A 128 6.71 28.04 17.17
N VAL A 129 6.26 28.11 18.42
CA VAL A 129 5.24 27.19 18.96
C VAL A 129 3.93 27.32 18.17
N ARG A 130 3.48 28.54 17.89
CA ARG A 130 2.27 28.80 17.10
C ARG A 130 2.38 28.34 15.66
N GLU A 131 3.51 28.61 15.00
CA GLU A 131 3.78 28.12 13.63
C GLU A 131 3.71 26.59 13.59
N LEU A 132 4.23 25.90 14.61
CA LEU A 132 4.16 24.45 14.71
C LEU A 132 2.72 23.94 14.89
N PHE A 133 1.93 24.55 15.78
CA PHE A 133 0.51 24.20 15.95
C PHE A 133 -0.31 24.47 14.68
N GLU A 134 -0.09 25.59 13.98
CA GLU A 134 -0.80 25.84 12.72
C GLU A 134 -0.43 24.80 11.66
N ARG A 135 0.86 24.43 11.56
CA ARG A 135 1.32 23.36 10.67
C ARG A 135 0.66 22.03 11.02
N GLY A 136 0.67 21.62 12.29
CA GLY A 136 -0.02 20.40 12.74
C GLY A 136 -1.52 20.43 12.44
N SER A 137 -2.18 21.57 12.66
CA SER A 137 -3.62 21.72 12.41
C SER A 137 -3.99 21.51 10.93
N SER A 138 -3.07 21.80 10.00
CA SER A 138 -3.29 21.60 8.57
C SER A 138 -3.29 20.12 8.17
N PHE A 139 -2.67 19.25 8.97
CA PHE A 139 -2.58 17.81 8.71
C PHE A 139 -3.57 16.99 9.53
N VAL A 140 -3.73 17.29 10.82
CA VAL A 140 -4.54 16.49 11.77
C VAL A 140 -5.78 17.19 12.28
N GLY A 141 -5.97 18.48 11.98
CA GLY A 141 -7.04 19.29 12.57
C GLY A 141 -8.46 18.86 12.17
N LEU A 142 -8.62 18.14 11.04
CA LEU A 142 -9.90 17.63 10.54
C LEU A 142 -10.20 16.18 10.98
N ASP A 143 -9.28 15.52 11.66
CA ASP A 143 -9.46 14.15 12.16
C ASP A 143 -10.63 14.11 13.15
N PHE A 144 -11.45 13.06 13.07
CA PHE A 144 -12.60 12.88 13.95
C PHE A 144 -12.21 12.83 15.44
N LEU A 145 -11.00 12.36 15.74
CA LEU A 145 -10.40 12.26 17.07
C LEU A 145 -9.33 13.34 17.32
N ALA A 146 -9.31 14.45 16.58
CA ALA A 146 -8.34 15.54 16.75
C ALA A 146 -8.42 16.31 18.09
N HIS A 147 -9.38 15.98 18.97
CA HIS A 147 -9.62 16.71 20.22
C HIS A 147 -8.39 16.82 21.16
N PRO A 148 -7.49 15.82 21.32
CA PRO A 148 -6.30 15.99 22.17
C PRO A 148 -5.34 17.06 21.63
N PHE A 149 -5.20 17.14 20.31
CA PHE A 149 -4.38 18.15 19.64
C PHE A 149 -4.94 19.56 19.88
N TRP A 150 -6.24 19.73 19.66
CA TRP A 150 -6.91 21.03 19.87
C TRP A 150 -6.91 21.45 21.33
N ASP A 151 -7.08 20.52 22.27
CA ASP A 151 -6.98 20.78 23.70
C ASP A 151 -5.59 21.33 24.06
N LYS A 152 -4.52 20.77 23.49
CA LYS A 152 -3.15 21.27 23.70
C LYS A 152 -2.92 22.64 23.10
N TYR A 153 -3.48 22.91 21.92
CA TYR A 153 -3.33 24.24 21.32
C TYR A 153 -4.06 25.31 22.14
N ILE A 154 -5.28 25.01 22.61
CA ILE A 154 -6.04 25.89 23.49
C ILE A 154 -5.30 26.10 24.81
N GLU A 155 -4.84 25.03 25.45
CA GLU A 155 -4.08 25.08 26.71
C GLU A 155 -2.85 26.00 26.58
N TYR A 156 -2.14 25.92 25.45
CA TYR A 156 -1.00 26.78 25.17
C TYR A 156 -1.40 28.26 25.13
N GLU A 157 -2.42 28.63 24.35
CA GLU A 157 -2.84 30.04 24.23
C GLU A 157 -3.44 30.58 25.54
N GLU A 158 -4.06 29.74 26.36
CA GLU A 158 -4.47 30.11 27.72
C GLU A 158 -3.28 30.42 28.63
N ARG A 159 -2.21 29.61 28.58
CA ARG A 159 -0.97 29.88 29.32
C ARG A 159 -0.25 31.16 28.85
N GLN A 160 -0.51 31.60 27.62
CA GLN A 160 0.00 32.86 27.07
C GLN A 160 -0.93 34.07 27.37
N ASP A 161 -2.02 33.87 28.10
CA ASP A 161 -3.07 34.87 28.34
C ASP A 161 -3.65 35.47 27.04
N ALA A 162 -3.59 34.72 25.93
CA ALA A 162 -3.99 35.19 24.60
C ALA A 162 -5.47 34.88 24.30
N GLN A 163 -6.38 35.54 25.04
CA GLN A 163 -7.83 35.27 24.97
C GLN A 163 -8.43 35.39 23.57
N ASP A 164 -7.97 36.36 22.76
CA ASP A 164 -8.44 36.54 21.37
C ASP A 164 -8.14 35.30 20.51
N ARG A 165 -6.99 34.65 20.74
CA ARG A 165 -6.57 33.44 20.01
C ARG A 165 -7.34 32.22 20.50
N VAL A 166 -7.57 32.11 21.81
CA VAL A 166 -8.44 31.07 22.39
C VAL A 166 -9.84 31.14 21.75
N PHE A 167 -10.41 32.34 21.63
CA PHE A 167 -11.69 32.56 20.96
C PHE A 167 -11.64 32.16 19.47
N ALA A 168 -10.62 32.61 18.73
CA ALA A 168 -10.46 32.29 17.32
C ALA A 168 -10.33 30.77 17.06
N ILE A 169 -9.60 30.05 17.91
CA ILE A 169 -9.46 28.58 17.81
C ILE A 169 -10.81 27.90 18.05
N HIS A 170 -11.57 28.30 19.09
CA HIS A 170 -12.91 27.75 19.32
C HIS A 170 -13.85 28.05 18.14
N ALA A 171 -13.82 29.27 17.61
CA ALA A 171 -14.61 29.65 16.44
C ALA A 171 -14.27 28.73 15.24
N ARG A 172 -13.01 28.36 15.04
CA ARG A 172 -12.63 27.38 14.01
C ARG A 172 -13.17 25.98 14.31
N ILE A 173 -12.99 25.47 15.53
CA ILE A 173 -13.31 24.09 15.92
C ILE A 173 -14.81 23.79 15.83
N ILE A 174 -15.69 24.72 16.20
CA ILE A 174 -17.15 24.47 16.21
C ILE A 174 -17.73 24.13 14.83
N ARG A 175 -16.97 24.35 13.75
CA ARG A 175 -17.37 24.04 12.36
C ARG A 175 -16.85 22.67 11.91
N ILE A 176 -16.00 22.01 12.70
CA ILE A 176 -15.35 20.75 12.34
C ILE A 176 -16.15 19.58 12.97
N PRO A 177 -16.65 18.63 12.16
CA PRO A 177 -17.36 17.47 12.69
C PRO A 177 -16.38 16.46 13.30
N MET A 178 -16.13 16.61 14.60
CA MET A 178 -15.26 15.77 15.43
C MET A 178 -16.01 15.21 16.65
N HIS A 179 -15.47 14.18 17.30
CA HIS A 179 -16.13 13.46 18.41
C HIS A 179 -16.59 14.38 19.56
N GLN A 180 -15.72 15.28 20.04
CA GLN A 180 -15.99 16.15 21.20
C GLN A 180 -16.56 17.53 20.80
N TYR A 181 -17.19 17.66 19.63
CA TYR A 181 -17.69 18.94 19.09
C TYR A 181 -18.58 19.72 20.08
N ALA A 182 -19.46 19.03 20.81
CA ALA A 182 -20.40 19.67 21.74
C ALA A 182 -19.68 20.38 22.90
N ARG A 183 -18.63 19.77 23.46
CA ARG A 183 -17.80 20.37 24.51
C ARG A 183 -17.17 21.69 24.05
N TYR A 184 -16.66 21.73 22.82
CA TYR A 184 -16.09 22.96 22.26
C TYR A 184 -17.14 24.03 22.00
N TYR A 185 -18.33 23.64 21.54
CA TYR A 185 -19.43 24.56 21.32
C TYR A 185 -19.94 25.19 22.63
N GLU A 186 -20.09 24.40 23.70
CA GLU A 186 -20.49 24.92 25.02
C GLU A 186 -19.49 25.96 25.54
N ARG A 187 -18.19 25.68 25.40
CA ARG A 187 -17.13 26.62 25.77
C ARG A 187 -17.13 27.87 24.89
N PHE A 188 -17.26 27.71 23.57
CA PHE A 188 -17.38 28.82 22.63
C PHE A 188 -18.56 29.74 22.97
N ARG A 189 -19.72 29.16 23.31
CA ARG A 189 -20.91 29.90 23.73
C ARG A 189 -20.65 30.74 24.97
N GLY A 190 -19.89 30.22 25.95
CA GLY A 190 -19.46 31.03 27.10
C GLY A 190 -18.56 32.20 26.69
N LEU A 191 -17.60 31.95 25.79
CA LEU A 191 -16.62 32.94 25.34
C LEU A 191 -17.24 34.05 24.49
N ILE A 192 -18.16 33.74 23.58
CA ILE A 192 -18.72 34.74 22.65
C ILE A 192 -19.51 35.84 23.38
N HIS A 193 -20.11 35.53 24.53
CA HIS A 193 -20.84 36.51 25.32
C HIS A 193 -19.93 37.58 25.96
N SER A 194 -18.65 37.28 26.22
CA SER A 194 -17.70 38.26 26.75
C SER A 194 -17.01 39.07 25.64
N GLN A 195 -17.18 38.70 24.37
CA GLN A 195 -16.57 39.39 23.24
C GLN A 195 -17.37 40.64 22.80
N PRO A 196 -16.69 41.69 22.32
CA PRO A 196 -17.33 42.77 21.58
C PRO A 196 -18.05 42.25 20.33
N LEU A 197 -19.18 42.86 19.95
CA LEU A 197 -19.97 42.41 18.79
C LEU A 197 -19.16 42.34 17.49
N ALA A 198 -18.23 43.28 17.28
CA ALA A 198 -17.36 43.33 16.10
C ALA A 198 -16.27 42.23 16.09
N ALA A 199 -15.99 41.59 17.23
CA ALA A 199 -15.10 40.45 17.31
C ALA A 199 -15.86 39.11 17.23
N ALA A 200 -17.13 39.09 17.62
CA ALA A 200 -17.98 37.91 17.62
C ALA A 200 -18.40 37.45 16.21
N ILE A 201 -18.58 38.40 15.29
CA ILE A 201 -19.05 38.19 13.92
C ILE A 201 -18.39 39.18 12.94
N ASP A 202 -18.40 38.87 11.65
CA ASP A 202 -17.90 39.76 10.60
C ASP A 202 -18.77 41.03 10.44
N GLN A 203 -18.19 42.06 9.82
CA GLN A 203 -18.82 43.38 9.69
C GLN A 203 -20.11 43.37 8.84
N ASP A 204 -20.18 42.51 7.83
CA ASP A 204 -21.35 42.41 6.95
C ASP A 204 -22.52 41.76 7.69
N THR A 205 -22.26 40.67 8.40
CA THR A 205 -23.24 39.99 9.27
C THR A 205 -23.72 40.92 10.38
N LEU A 206 -22.82 41.68 11.00
CA LEU A 206 -23.17 42.64 12.05
C LEU A 206 -24.11 43.73 11.53
N SER A 207 -23.79 44.30 10.36
CA SER A 207 -24.60 45.35 9.72
C SER A 207 -25.99 44.82 9.34
N ARG A 208 -26.07 43.57 8.87
CA ARG A 208 -27.34 42.89 8.58
C ARG A 208 -28.19 42.73 9.84
N PHE A 209 -27.61 42.20 10.93
CA PHE A 209 -28.36 42.01 12.19
C PHE A 209 -28.77 43.34 12.81
N GLN A 210 -27.94 44.38 12.75
CA GLN A 210 -28.31 45.73 13.17
C GLN A 210 -29.51 46.26 12.38
N SER A 211 -29.52 46.06 11.06
CA SER A 211 -30.62 46.48 10.18
C SER A 211 -31.92 45.72 10.47
N GLU A 212 -31.84 44.41 10.71
CA GLU A 212 -33.00 43.58 11.07
C GLU A 212 -33.58 43.99 12.43
N VAL A 213 -32.74 44.16 13.46
CA VAL A 213 -33.18 44.60 14.80
C VAL A 213 -33.77 46.01 14.75
N ALA A 214 -33.20 46.90 13.93
CA ALA A 214 -33.74 48.24 13.71
C ALA A 214 -35.09 48.23 12.95
N ALA A 215 -35.33 47.24 12.09
CA ALA A 215 -36.60 47.08 11.39
C ALA A 215 -37.69 46.45 12.28
N GLU A 216 -37.30 45.54 13.20
CA GLU A 216 -38.18 44.91 14.18
C GLU A 216 -38.54 45.84 15.35
N GLY A 217 -37.68 46.82 15.65
CA GLY A 217 -37.85 47.80 16.72
C GLY A 217 -38.36 49.17 16.25
N GLY A 218 -39.37 49.72 16.93
CA GLY A 218 -39.77 51.12 16.74
C GLY A 218 -38.69 52.13 17.18
N SER A 219 -38.76 53.37 16.71
CA SER A 219 -37.81 54.43 17.07
C SER A 219 -37.76 54.69 18.58
N ALA A 220 -36.55 54.66 19.17
CA ALA A 220 -36.19 54.90 20.58
C ALA A 220 -36.20 53.68 21.53
N ARG A 221 -35.55 52.56 21.14
CA ARG A 221 -35.21 51.47 22.07
C ARG A 221 -33.88 51.75 22.81
N PRO A 222 -33.75 51.36 24.09
CA PRO A 222 -32.48 51.45 24.81
C PRO A 222 -31.36 50.67 24.10
N GLU A 223 -30.14 51.21 24.08
CA GLU A 223 -28.98 50.59 23.42
C GLU A 223 -28.70 49.17 23.94
N LEU A 224 -28.91 48.93 25.23
CA LEU A 224 -28.77 47.62 25.87
C LEU A 224 -29.78 46.58 25.33
N GLU A 225 -31.00 47.00 24.97
CA GLU A 225 -31.98 46.10 24.36
C GLU A 225 -31.58 45.75 22.92
N ILE A 226 -31.05 46.72 22.18
CA ILE A 226 -30.57 46.53 20.81
C ILE A 226 -29.40 45.55 20.81
N GLU A 227 -28.41 45.73 21.70
CA GLU A 227 -27.29 44.80 21.85
C GLU A 227 -27.76 43.40 22.25
N ARG A 228 -28.70 43.28 23.19
CA ARG A 228 -29.26 41.98 23.58
C ARG A 228 -29.92 41.27 22.40
N ASP A 229 -30.72 41.98 21.61
CA ASP A 229 -31.44 41.40 20.47
C ASP A 229 -30.45 41.00 19.35
N ILE A 230 -29.36 41.77 19.12
CA ILE A 230 -28.26 41.39 18.22
C ILE A 230 -27.56 40.12 18.74
N ARG A 231 -27.24 40.05 20.04
CA ARG A 231 -26.62 38.85 20.65
C ARG A 231 -27.52 37.63 20.53
N ALA A 232 -28.83 37.77 20.66
CA ALA A 232 -29.77 36.68 20.42
C ALA A 232 -29.73 36.17 18.97
N LYS A 233 -29.63 37.06 17.96
CA LYS A 233 -29.45 36.66 16.56
C LYS A 233 -28.10 35.94 16.34
N ILE A 234 -27.03 36.40 17.00
CA ILE A 234 -25.72 35.72 16.98
C ILE A 234 -25.81 34.31 17.58
N ASP A 235 -26.49 34.15 18.72
CA ASP A 235 -26.71 32.84 19.36
C ASP A 235 -27.48 31.90 18.44
N THR A 236 -28.54 32.39 17.78
CA THR A 236 -29.30 31.59 16.79
C THR A 236 -28.40 31.13 15.63
N MET A 237 -27.63 32.03 15.05
CA MET A 237 -26.72 31.71 13.94
C MET A 237 -25.68 30.64 14.34
N TYR A 238 -25.05 30.76 15.51
CA TYR A 238 -24.07 29.77 15.95
C TYR A 238 -24.71 28.46 16.42
N TYR A 239 -25.97 28.50 16.90
CA TYR A 239 -26.74 27.29 17.17
C TYR A 239 -27.09 26.52 15.89
N GLU A 240 -27.35 27.22 14.78
CA GLU A 240 -27.48 26.59 13.46
C GLU A 240 -26.17 25.93 13.03
N VAL A 241 -25.02 26.61 13.19
CA VAL A 241 -23.69 26.01 12.93
C VAL A 241 -23.50 24.74 13.77
N PHE A 242 -23.79 24.79 15.07
CA PHE A 242 -23.73 23.62 15.95
C PHE A 242 -24.62 22.47 15.46
N THR A 243 -25.84 22.76 15.05
CA THR A 243 -26.80 21.76 14.55
C THR A 243 -26.30 21.12 13.25
N LEU A 244 -25.71 21.91 12.35
CA LEU A 244 -25.08 21.39 11.13
C LEU A 244 -23.91 20.46 11.47
N THR A 245 -23.01 20.89 12.34
CA THR A 245 -21.86 20.07 12.79
C THR A 245 -22.32 18.80 13.51
N GLN A 246 -23.37 18.88 14.34
CA GLN A 246 -23.97 17.72 15.00
C GLN A 246 -24.48 16.67 14.00
N ASN A 247 -25.19 17.12 12.96
CA ASN A 247 -25.70 16.24 11.91
C ASN A 247 -24.54 15.57 11.16
N GLU A 248 -23.51 16.33 10.80
CA GLU A 248 -22.31 15.81 10.12
C GLU A 248 -21.50 14.84 10.99
N VAL A 249 -21.47 15.04 12.31
CA VAL A 249 -20.88 14.09 13.28
C VAL A 249 -21.72 12.80 13.34
N THR A 250 -23.04 12.91 13.40
CA THR A 250 -23.93 11.74 13.50
C THR A 250 -23.84 10.85 12.25
N LYS A 251 -23.73 11.46 11.06
CA LYS A 251 -23.49 10.70 9.82
C LYS A 251 -22.21 9.87 9.87
N ARG A 252 -21.14 10.40 10.46
CA ARG A 252 -19.82 9.74 10.51
C ARG A 252 -19.68 8.77 11.67
N TRP A 253 -20.41 9.02 12.75
CA TRP A 253 -20.42 8.16 13.93
C TRP A 253 -20.78 6.71 13.62
N THR A 254 -21.62 6.47 12.61
CA THR A 254 -21.97 5.11 12.16
C THR A 254 -20.76 4.30 11.71
N TYR A 255 -19.73 4.95 11.17
CA TYR A 255 -18.50 4.32 10.74
C TYR A 255 -17.42 4.38 11.83
N GLU A 256 -17.27 5.55 12.46
CA GLU A 256 -16.23 5.78 13.48
C GLU A 256 -16.42 4.87 14.72
N SER A 257 -17.66 4.57 15.10
CA SER A 257 -17.95 3.65 16.21
C SER A 257 -17.61 2.18 15.92
N GLU A 258 -17.48 1.80 14.65
CA GLU A 258 -17.08 0.45 14.22
C GLU A 258 -15.56 0.28 14.11
N ILE A 259 -14.79 1.37 14.06
CA ILE A 259 -13.32 1.33 14.00
C ILE A 259 -12.77 0.89 15.36
N LYS A 260 -12.22 -0.33 15.43
CA LYS A 260 -11.63 -0.87 16.66
C LYS A 260 -10.18 -0.46 16.84
N ARG A 261 -9.45 -0.25 15.75
CA ARG A 261 -8.00 -0.01 15.75
C ARG A 261 -7.63 1.17 14.82
N PRO A 262 -7.65 2.42 15.32
CA PRO A 262 -7.34 3.61 14.53
C PRO A 262 -5.82 3.86 14.34
N TYR A 263 -4.99 2.84 14.58
CA TYR A 263 -3.53 2.91 14.49
C TYR A 263 -2.98 1.70 13.74
N PHE A 264 -1.75 1.82 13.24
CA PHE A 264 -1.07 0.74 12.55
C PHE A 264 -0.67 -0.39 13.51
N HIS A 265 -0.81 -1.64 13.05
CA HIS A 265 -0.25 -2.81 13.73
C HIS A 265 0.09 -3.89 12.68
N VAL A 266 1.11 -4.69 12.97
CA VAL A 266 1.61 -5.76 12.09
C VAL A 266 0.71 -7.00 12.03
N THR A 267 -0.46 -6.98 12.67
CA THR A 267 -1.40 -8.11 12.68
C THR A 267 -2.60 -7.82 11.81
N GLU A 268 -3.15 -8.85 11.21
CA GLU A 268 -4.28 -8.76 10.29
C GLU A 268 -5.53 -8.16 10.95
N LEU A 269 -6.27 -7.41 10.16
CA LEU A 269 -7.60 -6.90 10.48
C LEU A 269 -8.67 -7.95 10.20
N GLU A 270 -9.78 -7.85 10.92
CA GLU A 270 -11.00 -8.58 10.60
C GLU A 270 -11.61 -8.03 9.30
N GLN A 271 -12.21 -8.90 8.48
CA GLN A 271 -12.91 -8.49 7.25
C GLN A 271 -13.96 -7.39 7.50
N SER A 272 -14.63 -7.43 8.66
CA SER A 272 -15.60 -6.41 9.08
C SER A 272 -14.98 -5.00 9.14
N GLN A 273 -13.72 -4.88 9.56
CA GLN A 273 -13.02 -3.60 9.61
C GLN A 273 -12.71 -3.09 8.20
N LEU A 274 -12.28 -3.96 7.28
CA LEU A 274 -12.04 -3.57 5.89
C LEU A 274 -13.33 -3.16 5.20
N VAL A 275 -14.42 -3.88 5.42
CA VAL A 275 -15.76 -3.52 4.91
C VAL A 275 -16.21 -2.16 5.44
N ASN A 276 -16.02 -1.88 6.73
CA ASN A 276 -16.34 -0.56 7.30
C ASN A 276 -15.51 0.55 6.63
N TRP A 277 -14.19 0.37 6.46
CA TRP A 277 -13.34 1.35 5.78
C TRP A 277 -13.78 1.60 4.33
N ARG A 278 -14.12 0.56 3.57
CA ARG A 278 -14.65 0.70 2.20
C ARG A 278 -15.93 1.54 2.19
N LYS A 279 -16.89 1.23 3.06
CA LYS A 279 -18.16 1.97 3.18
C LYS A 279 -17.95 3.41 3.62
N TYR A 280 -17.00 3.66 4.51
CA TYR A 280 -16.71 5.02 4.98
C TYR A 280 -16.06 5.86 3.88
N LEU A 281 -15.13 5.27 3.13
CA LEU A 281 -14.55 5.92 1.95
C LEU A 281 -15.61 6.18 0.87
N ASP A 282 -16.53 5.22 0.61
CA ASP A 282 -17.66 5.43 -0.31
C ASP A 282 -18.50 6.65 0.12
N PHE A 283 -18.78 6.77 1.42
CA PHE A 283 -19.54 7.87 1.98
C PHE A 283 -18.83 9.22 1.79
N GLU A 284 -17.58 9.37 2.23
CA GLU A 284 -16.86 10.64 2.09
C GLU A 284 -16.60 10.99 0.62
N GLU A 285 -16.33 10.02 -0.26
CA GLU A 285 -16.19 10.29 -1.69
C GLU A 285 -17.47 10.83 -2.34
N SER A 286 -18.64 10.51 -1.75
CA SER A 286 -19.95 10.95 -2.26
C SER A 286 -20.41 12.30 -1.72
N GLU A 287 -20.13 12.62 -0.45
CA GLU A 287 -20.63 13.83 0.22
C GLU A 287 -19.52 14.82 0.62
N GLY A 288 -18.29 14.35 0.80
CA GLY A 288 -17.18 15.11 1.36
C GLY A 288 -16.51 16.05 0.35
N ASP A 289 -15.80 17.03 0.89
CA ASP A 289 -14.88 17.85 0.09
C ASP A 289 -13.52 17.17 -0.11
N PHE A 290 -12.72 17.69 -1.04
CA PHE A 290 -11.41 17.14 -1.38
C PHE A 290 -10.49 16.96 -0.16
N GLN A 291 -10.42 17.95 0.74
CA GLN A 291 -9.53 17.89 1.91
C GLN A 291 -9.99 16.83 2.89
N ARG A 292 -11.29 16.69 3.08
CA ARG A 292 -11.87 15.70 3.97
C ARG A 292 -11.70 14.28 3.44
N ILE A 293 -11.88 14.08 2.14
CA ILE A 293 -11.63 12.79 1.49
C ILE A 293 -10.15 12.40 1.62
N VAL A 294 -9.22 13.31 1.32
CA VAL A 294 -7.78 13.09 1.52
C VAL A 294 -7.47 12.74 2.97
N CYS A 295 -8.02 13.48 3.92
CA CYS A 295 -7.83 13.21 5.35
C CYS A 295 -8.32 11.79 5.72
N LEU A 296 -9.49 11.36 5.23
CA LEU A 296 -9.97 10.01 5.50
C LEU A 296 -9.10 8.93 4.85
N TYR A 297 -8.65 9.13 3.62
CA TYR A 297 -7.72 8.21 2.95
C TYR A 297 -6.43 8.04 3.73
N GLU A 298 -5.80 9.14 4.15
CA GLU A 298 -4.56 9.09 4.90
C GLU A 298 -4.74 8.41 6.27
N ARG A 299 -5.88 8.64 6.95
CA ARG A 299 -6.25 7.91 8.17
C ARG A 299 -6.44 6.42 7.91
N CYS A 300 -7.16 6.05 6.85
CA CYS A 300 -7.37 4.67 6.45
C CYS A 300 -6.04 3.96 6.20
N LEU A 301 -5.10 4.62 5.51
CA LEU A 301 -3.78 4.07 5.19
C LEU A 301 -2.84 3.96 6.39
N VAL A 302 -3.09 4.64 7.51
CA VAL A 302 -2.40 4.34 8.77
C VAL A 302 -2.80 2.94 9.26
N THR A 303 -4.10 2.65 9.34
CA THR A 303 -4.60 1.35 9.84
C THR A 303 -4.41 0.22 8.82
N CYS A 304 -4.62 0.51 7.53
CA CYS A 304 -4.74 -0.47 6.46
C CYS A 304 -3.53 -0.50 5.51
N ALA A 305 -2.38 0.01 5.94
CA ALA A 305 -1.19 0.21 5.09
C ALA A 305 -0.74 -1.04 4.30
N PHE A 306 -0.97 -2.24 4.84
CA PHE A 306 -0.54 -3.51 4.23
C PHE A 306 -1.57 -4.11 3.26
N TYR A 307 -2.77 -3.52 3.19
CA TYR A 307 -3.83 -3.88 2.25
C TYR A 307 -3.74 -2.97 1.03
N ASP A 308 -3.16 -3.50 -0.05
CA ASP A 308 -2.88 -2.76 -1.28
C ASP A 308 -4.15 -2.21 -1.96
N GLU A 309 -5.32 -2.82 -1.73
CA GLU A 309 -6.61 -2.35 -2.24
C GLU A 309 -6.89 -0.86 -1.94
N PHE A 310 -6.51 -0.36 -0.75
CA PHE A 310 -6.76 1.02 -0.36
C PHE A 310 -5.79 1.98 -1.04
N TRP A 311 -4.54 1.56 -1.28
CA TRP A 311 -3.59 2.31 -2.10
C TRP A 311 -4.06 2.42 -3.55
N PHE A 312 -4.53 1.31 -4.11
CA PHE A 312 -5.14 1.27 -5.44
C PHE A 312 -6.33 2.22 -5.55
N ARG A 313 -7.25 2.15 -4.58
CA ARG A 313 -8.43 3.01 -4.54
C ARG A 313 -8.04 4.49 -4.43
N TYR A 314 -7.11 4.82 -3.54
CA TYR A 314 -6.66 6.19 -3.34
C TYR A 314 -5.98 6.77 -4.58
N ALA A 315 -5.07 6.02 -5.21
CA ALA A 315 -4.41 6.46 -6.43
C ALA A 315 -5.42 6.67 -7.59
N ARG A 316 -6.41 5.78 -7.73
CA ARG A 316 -7.50 5.94 -8.72
C ARG A 316 -8.35 7.17 -8.44
N TRP A 317 -8.73 7.40 -7.17
CA TRP A 317 -9.49 8.58 -6.79
C TRP A 317 -8.69 9.86 -7.05
N MET A 318 -7.40 9.89 -6.70
CA MET A 318 -6.52 11.05 -6.87
C MET A 318 -6.25 11.37 -8.35
N THR A 319 -6.02 10.35 -9.18
CA THR A 319 -5.82 10.53 -10.64
C THR A 319 -7.09 11.02 -11.36
N ALA A 320 -8.28 10.74 -10.80
CA ALA A 320 -9.52 11.30 -11.31
C ALA A 320 -9.68 12.80 -10.98
N GLN A 321 -8.87 13.36 -10.09
CA GLN A 321 -8.88 14.78 -9.75
C GLN A 321 -8.02 15.58 -10.74
N GLY A 322 -8.49 16.77 -11.14
CA GLY A 322 -7.77 17.61 -12.09
C GLY A 322 -6.46 18.17 -11.51
N ASN A 323 -5.36 18.09 -12.29
CA ASN A 323 -4.02 18.57 -11.94
C ASN A 323 -3.42 17.92 -10.67
N LYS A 324 -3.66 16.63 -10.48
CA LYS A 324 -3.24 15.87 -9.28
C LYS A 324 -2.27 14.73 -9.56
N ASP A 325 -1.58 14.77 -10.69
CA ASP A 325 -0.61 13.75 -11.08
C ASP A 325 0.55 13.59 -10.08
N GLU A 326 1.08 14.69 -9.54
CA GLU A 326 2.15 14.61 -8.54
C GLU A 326 1.66 14.03 -7.20
N ASP A 327 0.43 14.36 -6.79
CA ASP A 327 -0.18 13.78 -5.59
C ASP A 327 -0.40 12.26 -5.79
N ALA A 328 -0.93 11.85 -6.95
CA ALA A 328 -1.07 10.44 -7.31
C ALA A 328 0.26 9.69 -7.36
N ARG A 329 1.30 10.32 -7.92
CA ARG A 329 2.67 9.78 -7.95
C ARG A 329 3.21 9.55 -6.55
N ASN A 330 3.02 10.50 -5.64
CA ASN A 330 3.45 10.35 -4.24
C ASN A 330 2.75 9.19 -3.55
N ILE A 331 1.47 8.94 -3.85
CA ILE A 331 0.73 7.76 -3.34
C ILE A 331 1.39 6.48 -3.85
N TYR A 332 1.69 6.38 -5.14
CA TYR A 332 2.36 5.22 -5.73
C TYR A 332 3.77 4.98 -5.17
N ILE A 333 4.57 6.04 -5.02
CA ILE A 333 5.91 5.97 -4.43
C ILE A 333 5.80 5.43 -3.01
N ARG A 334 4.97 6.03 -2.15
CA ARG A 334 4.79 5.59 -0.76
C ARG A 334 4.38 4.12 -0.68
N ALA A 335 3.35 3.73 -1.44
CA ALA A 335 2.90 2.35 -1.50
C ALA A 335 4.03 1.40 -1.91
N SER A 336 4.76 1.76 -2.97
CA SER A 336 5.77 0.92 -3.62
C SER A 336 7.11 0.86 -2.91
N THR A 337 7.51 1.88 -2.17
CA THR A 337 8.85 1.96 -1.57
C THR A 337 8.84 1.77 -0.06
N MET A 338 7.69 1.89 0.59
CA MET A 338 7.59 1.84 2.05
C MET A 338 6.66 0.75 2.58
N PHE A 339 5.48 0.56 1.98
CA PHE A 339 4.42 -0.23 2.63
C PHE A 339 4.17 -1.60 2.00
N VAL A 340 4.08 -1.67 0.67
CA VAL A 340 3.76 -2.92 -0.01
C VAL A 340 5.05 -3.74 -0.22
N PRO A 341 5.13 -4.99 0.26
CA PRO A 341 6.26 -5.89 0.05
C PRO A 341 6.67 -6.02 -1.42
N LEU A 342 7.96 -6.29 -1.65
CA LEU A 342 8.51 -6.46 -3.00
C LEU A 342 7.95 -7.68 -3.73
N SER A 343 7.54 -8.73 -2.99
CA SER A 343 6.88 -9.93 -3.51
C SER A 343 5.53 -9.67 -4.17
N ARG A 344 4.94 -8.49 -3.95
CA ARG A 344 3.65 -8.05 -4.52
C ARG A 344 3.89 -6.95 -5.57
N PRO A 345 4.14 -7.31 -6.84
CA PRO A 345 4.51 -6.35 -7.88
C PRO A 345 3.34 -5.50 -8.41
N GLY A 346 2.08 -5.88 -8.13
CA GLY A 346 0.87 -5.25 -8.68
C GLY A 346 0.84 -3.73 -8.61
N ILE A 347 1.07 -3.16 -7.41
CA ILE A 347 1.04 -1.71 -7.20
C ILE A 347 2.15 -0.98 -7.98
N ARG A 348 3.33 -1.62 -8.12
CA ARG A 348 4.48 -1.08 -8.85
C ARG A 348 4.25 -1.14 -10.35
N MET A 349 3.60 -2.20 -10.85
CA MET A 349 3.19 -2.25 -12.26
C MET A 349 2.18 -1.18 -12.58
N GLN A 350 1.18 -0.95 -11.72
CA GLN A 350 0.22 0.13 -11.94
C GLN A 350 0.88 1.52 -11.86
N TRP A 351 1.86 1.70 -10.97
CA TRP A 351 2.69 2.90 -10.97
C TRP A 351 3.42 3.09 -12.30
N ALA A 352 4.04 2.04 -12.85
CA ALA A 352 4.69 2.12 -14.15
C ALA A 352 3.72 2.48 -15.29
N TYR A 353 2.48 1.95 -15.27
CA TYR A 353 1.44 2.33 -16.23
C TYR A 353 1.05 3.81 -16.10
N PHE A 354 0.99 4.33 -14.87
CA PHE A 354 0.73 5.73 -14.60
C PHE A 354 1.88 6.64 -15.08
N GLU A 355 3.14 6.25 -14.88
CA GLU A 355 4.27 7.04 -15.39
C GLU A 355 4.32 7.04 -16.92
N GLU A 356 4.03 5.90 -17.56
CA GLU A 356 3.90 5.85 -19.02
C GLU A 356 2.76 6.75 -19.51
N SER A 357 1.60 6.74 -18.85
CA SER A 357 0.44 7.55 -19.27
C SER A 357 0.67 9.05 -19.12
N THR A 358 1.54 9.45 -18.19
CA THR A 358 1.97 10.85 -17.99
C THR A 358 3.20 11.23 -18.84
N GLY A 359 3.69 10.32 -19.68
CA GLY A 359 4.80 10.54 -20.61
C GLY A 359 6.20 10.30 -20.03
N ARG A 360 6.32 9.85 -18.78
CA ARG A 360 7.60 9.48 -18.13
C ARG A 360 7.95 8.02 -18.38
N VAL A 361 8.16 7.70 -19.65
CA VAL A 361 8.40 6.33 -20.13
C VAL A 361 9.68 5.73 -19.54
N ASP A 362 10.73 6.54 -19.38
CA ASP A 362 11.97 6.16 -18.74
C ASP A 362 11.75 5.67 -17.30
N VAL A 363 10.98 6.42 -16.51
CA VAL A 363 10.62 6.04 -15.14
C VAL A 363 9.81 4.75 -15.13
N ALA A 364 8.85 4.59 -16.04
CA ALA A 364 8.10 3.35 -16.18
C ALA A 364 9.01 2.14 -16.42
N LEU A 365 10.02 2.26 -17.27
CA LEU A 365 11.00 1.20 -17.55
C LEU A 365 11.90 0.92 -16.35
N ASP A 366 12.36 1.95 -15.64
CA ASP A 366 13.17 1.81 -14.43
C ASP A 366 12.40 1.08 -13.32
N ILE A 367 11.09 1.34 -13.20
CA ILE A 367 10.23 0.60 -12.26
C ILE A 367 10.21 -0.89 -12.63
N HIS A 368 9.99 -1.26 -13.89
CA HIS A 368 10.03 -2.66 -14.32
C HIS A 368 11.40 -3.31 -14.04
N ALA A 369 12.49 -2.60 -14.33
CA ALA A 369 13.85 -3.04 -14.02
C ALA A 369 14.03 -3.31 -12.53
N SER A 370 13.60 -2.38 -11.67
CA SER A 370 13.71 -2.52 -10.23
C SER A 370 12.96 -3.75 -9.68
N ILE A 371 11.79 -4.05 -10.23
CA ILE A 371 11.02 -5.24 -9.84
C ILE A 371 11.78 -6.51 -10.26
N LEU A 372 12.29 -6.58 -11.50
CA LEU A 372 13.00 -7.76 -12.01
C LEU A 372 14.37 -7.99 -11.35
N ILE A 373 14.99 -6.99 -10.72
CA ILE A 373 16.18 -7.21 -9.89
C ILE A 373 15.85 -8.13 -8.70
N GLN A 374 14.68 -7.93 -8.08
CA GLN A 374 14.25 -8.67 -6.89
C GLN A 374 13.45 -9.93 -7.25
N LEU A 375 12.66 -9.86 -8.32
CA LEU A 375 11.80 -10.93 -8.84
C LEU A 375 12.13 -11.23 -10.30
N PRO A 376 13.33 -11.77 -10.61
CA PRO A 376 13.77 -11.98 -11.99
C PRO A 376 12.85 -12.90 -12.80
N SER A 377 12.17 -13.82 -12.12
CA SER A 377 11.24 -14.78 -12.71
C SER A 377 9.78 -14.32 -12.76
N CYS A 378 9.49 -13.02 -12.55
CA CYS A 378 8.13 -12.52 -12.64
C CYS A 378 7.72 -12.34 -14.12
N LEU A 379 7.08 -13.36 -14.70
CA LEU A 379 6.64 -13.35 -16.09
C LEU A 379 5.76 -12.13 -16.42
N GLU A 380 4.85 -11.74 -15.52
CA GLU A 380 3.95 -10.62 -15.75
C GLU A 380 4.71 -9.30 -15.97
N VAL A 381 5.74 -9.05 -15.17
CA VAL A 381 6.55 -7.84 -15.27
C VAL A 381 7.37 -7.86 -16.57
N ILE A 382 7.89 -9.02 -16.98
CA ILE A 382 8.59 -9.16 -18.27
C ILE A 382 7.65 -8.84 -19.44
N VAL A 383 6.45 -9.42 -19.44
CA VAL A 383 5.43 -9.18 -20.47
C VAL A 383 4.99 -7.72 -20.48
N SER A 384 4.78 -7.15 -19.30
CA SER A 384 4.43 -5.74 -19.14
C SER A 384 5.50 -4.81 -19.72
N TRP A 385 6.78 -5.05 -19.39
CA TRP A 385 7.91 -4.30 -19.96
C TRP A 385 7.90 -4.40 -21.49
N ALA A 386 7.82 -5.60 -22.05
CA ALA A 386 7.76 -5.80 -23.49
C ALA A 386 6.59 -5.02 -24.11
N ASN A 387 5.44 -4.95 -23.44
CA ASN A 387 4.29 -4.19 -23.89
C ASN A 387 4.48 -2.66 -23.84
N VAL A 388 5.22 -2.13 -22.86
CA VAL A 388 5.64 -0.71 -22.85
C VAL A 388 6.50 -0.45 -24.08
N GLN A 389 7.55 -1.26 -24.29
CA GLN A 389 8.44 -1.13 -25.45
C GLN A 389 7.69 -1.25 -26.77
N ARG A 390 6.69 -2.13 -26.85
CA ARG A 390 5.82 -2.27 -28.03
C ARG A 390 5.06 -0.98 -28.33
N ARG A 391 4.47 -0.35 -27.32
CA ARG A 391 3.68 0.89 -27.48
C ARG A 391 4.56 2.08 -27.86
N GLN A 392 5.77 2.15 -27.31
CA GLN A 392 6.64 3.32 -27.45
C GLN A 392 7.60 3.20 -28.64
N ASN A 393 8.11 2.01 -28.91
CA ASN A 393 9.24 1.77 -29.84
C ASN A 393 8.97 0.67 -30.88
N GLY A 394 7.79 0.05 -30.89
CA GLY A 394 7.41 -0.97 -31.86
C GLY A 394 7.74 -2.41 -31.46
N VAL A 395 7.38 -3.35 -32.34
CA VAL A 395 7.36 -4.79 -32.05
C VAL A 395 8.78 -5.35 -31.89
N GLU A 396 9.73 -4.83 -32.65
CA GLU A 396 11.14 -5.25 -32.62
C GLU A 396 11.76 -4.95 -31.25
N ALA A 397 11.46 -3.78 -30.68
CA ALA A 397 11.92 -3.41 -29.33
C ALA A 397 11.33 -4.34 -28.27
N ALA A 398 10.04 -4.69 -28.38
CA ALA A 398 9.40 -5.65 -27.50
C ALA A 398 9.99 -7.07 -27.63
N CYS A 399 10.32 -7.50 -28.85
CA CYS A 399 11.03 -8.77 -29.08
C CYS A 399 12.43 -8.76 -28.46
N GLN A 400 13.12 -7.62 -28.47
CA GLN A 400 14.44 -7.50 -27.87
C GLN A 400 14.37 -7.69 -26.34
N VAL A 401 13.34 -7.15 -25.68
CA VAL A 401 13.12 -7.40 -24.23
C VAL A 401 13.04 -8.90 -23.94
N PHE A 402 12.25 -9.66 -24.70
CA PHE A 402 12.16 -11.10 -24.49
C PHE A 402 13.49 -11.83 -24.72
N LYS A 403 14.25 -11.45 -25.76
CA LYS A 403 15.58 -12.02 -26.02
C LYS A 403 16.56 -11.73 -24.88
N ASP A 404 16.62 -10.49 -24.43
CA ASP A 404 17.49 -10.07 -23.33
C ASP A 404 17.17 -10.84 -22.04
N GLN A 405 15.88 -11.06 -21.75
CA GLN A 405 15.46 -11.86 -20.60
C GLN A 405 15.80 -13.35 -20.75
N LEU A 406 15.70 -13.92 -21.96
CA LEU A 406 16.11 -15.30 -22.22
C LEU A 406 17.62 -15.50 -22.05
N ASP A 407 18.42 -14.48 -22.37
CA ASP A 407 19.87 -14.48 -22.19
C ASP A 407 20.29 -14.23 -20.72
N SER A 408 19.37 -13.73 -19.88
CA SER A 408 19.63 -13.49 -18.46
C SER A 408 19.99 -14.78 -17.70
N PRO A 409 21.05 -14.77 -16.87
CA PRO A 409 21.45 -15.93 -16.07
C PRO A 409 20.52 -16.16 -14.86
N ASN A 410 19.79 -15.12 -14.43
CA ASN A 410 18.99 -15.15 -13.21
C ASN A 410 17.55 -15.64 -13.44
N LEU A 411 17.14 -15.80 -14.70
CA LEU A 411 15.81 -16.27 -15.07
C LEU A 411 15.77 -17.80 -15.01
N ASP A 412 14.82 -18.36 -14.26
CA ASP A 412 14.67 -19.81 -14.16
C ASP A 412 14.19 -20.44 -15.48
N LEU A 413 14.48 -21.73 -15.65
CA LEU A 413 14.22 -22.46 -16.89
C LEU A 413 12.73 -22.52 -17.28
N TYR A 414 11.82 -22.59 -16.30
CA TYR A 414 10.38 -22.72 -16.54
C TYR A 414 9.81 -21.39 -17.03
N THR A 415 10.25 -20.29 -16.43
CA THR A 415 9.91 -18.93 -16.85
C THR A 415 10.52 -18.61 -18.22
N LYS A 416 11.74 -19.08 -18.54
CA LYS A 416 12.28 -18.97 -19.91
C LYS A 416 11.34 -19.62 -20.94
N GLY A 417 10.82 -20.81 -20.66
CA GLY A 417 9.81 -21.45 -21.49
C GLY A 417 8.55 -20.60 -21.68
N ALA A 418 8.06 -19.99 -20.59
CA ALA A 418 6.92 -19.10 -20.65
C ALA A 418 7.18 -17.82 -21.48
N VAL A 419 8.36 -17.22 -21.32
CA VAL A 419 8.82 -16.06 -22.11
C VAL A 419 8.87 -16.38 -23.61
N VAL A 420 9.33 -17.57 -23.99
CA VAL A 420 9.27 -18.02 -25.41
C VAL A 420 7.84 -18.08 -25.92
N GLY A 421 6.91 -18.60 -25.10
CA GLY A 421 5.48 -18.62 -25.43
C GLY A 421 4.90 -17.22 -25.62
N GLU A 422 5.24 -16.27 -24.76
CA GLU A 422 4.77 -14.88 -24.88
C GLU A 422 5.41 -14.12 -26.04
N TRP A 423 6.68 -14.40 -26.34
CA TRP A 423 7.33 -13.89 -27.53
C TRP A 423 6.64 -14.38 -28.82
N ALA A 424 6.29 -15.66 -28.88
CA ALA A 424 5.50 -16.21 -29.98
C ALA A 424 4.11 -15.55 -30.11
N ASN A 425 3.42 -15.29 -28.98
CA ASN A 425 2.14 -14.57 -28.97
C ASN A 425 2.28 -13.14 -29.50
N LEU A 426 3.35 -12.42 -29.12
CA LEU A 426 3.63 -11.08 -29.61
C LEU A 426 3.77 -11.07 -31.14
N LEU A 427 4.56 -12.00 -31.70
CA LEU A 427 4.74 -12.12 -33.15
C LEU A 427 3.43 -12.50 -33.85
N ARG A 428 2.64 -13.40 -33.28
CA ARG A 428 1.31 -13.75 -33.79
C ARG A 428 0.43 -12.50 -33.95
N ASN A 429 0.40 -11.63 -32.93
CA ASN A 429 -0.43 -10.42 -32.93
C ASN A 429 0.09 -9.31 -33.86
N SER A 430 1.34 -9.40 -34.31
CA SER A 430 2.02 -8.40 -35.15
C SER A 430 2.24 -8.85 -36.61
N GLN A 431 1.47 -9.84 -37.07
CA GLN A 431 1.52 -10.42 -38.43
C GLN A 431 2.78 -11.27 -38.73
N GLY A 432 3.44 -11.84 -37.71
CA GLY A 432 4.48 -12.84 -37.90
C GLY A 432 3.97 -14.06 -38.68
N SER A 433 4.81 -14.63 -39.54
CA SER A 433 4.41 -15.80 -40.33
C SER A 433 4.20 -17.01 -39.42
N ALA A 434 3.17 -17.82 -39.71
CA ALA A 434 2.90 -19.03 -38.93
C ALA A 434 4.10 -20.00 -38.92
N GLU A 435 4.89 -20.01 -40.01
CA GLU A 435 6.10 -20.82 -40.11
C GLU A 435 7.21 -20.35 -39.16
N GLU A 436 7.42 -19.04 -39.06
CA GLU A 436 8.40 -18.46 -38.12
C GLU A 436 8.03 -18.79 -36.67
N ILE A 437 6.76 -18.61 -36.30
CA ILE A 437 6.28 -18.85 -34.93
C ILE A 437 6.39 -20.34 -34.57
N ARG A 438 6.00 -21.26 -35.47
CA ARG A 438 6.22 -22.70 -35.29
C ARG A 438 7.71 -23.03 -35.15
N GLY A 439 8.56 -22.33 -35.90
CA GLY A 439 10.01 -22.43 -35.81
C GLY A 439 10.54 -22.07 -34.43
N ILE A 440 9.97 -21.05 -33.76
CA ILE A 440 10.34 -20.66 -32.39
C ILE A 440 10.04 -21.80 -31.41
N PHE A 441 8.82 -22.35 -31.41
CA PHE A 441 8.48 -23.47 -30.52
C PHE A 441 9.34 -24.71 -30.79
N THR A 442 9.47 -25.10 -32.06
CA THR A 442 10.22 -26.32 -32.46
C THR A 442 11.70 -26.24 -32.08
N LYS A 443 12.32 -25.06 -32.18
CA LYS A 443 13.73 -24.86 -31.78
C LYS A 443 13.94 -24.96 -30.27
N ASN A 444 12.93 -24.58 -29.49
CA ASN A 444 13.06 -24.41 -28.03
C ASN A 444 12.43 -25.56 -27.21
N VAL A 445 11.65 -26.45 -27.83
CA VAL A 445 10.94 -27.55 -27.15
C VAL A 445 11.87 -28.46 -26.34
N GLN A 446 13.08 -28.74 -26.83
CA GLN A 446 14.00 -29.64 -26.13
C GLN A 446 14.49 -29.03 -24.80
N GLN A 447 14.58 -27.70 -24.72
CA GLN A 447 15.12 -27.01 -23.55
C GLN A 447 14.02 -26.66 -22.54
N TYR A 448 12.80 -26.38 -23.01
CA TYR A 448 11.70 -25.89 -22.17
C TYR A 448 10.49 -26.84 -22.13
N SER A 449 10.69 -28.12 -22.41
CA SER A 449 9.65 -29.16 -22.36
C SER A 449 8.98 -29.29 -20.99
N ASP A 450 9.62 -28.78 -19.94
CA ASP A 450 9.12 -28.87 -18.57
C ASP A 450 8.43 -27.58 -18.11
N SER A 451 8.15 -26.65 -19.02
CA SER A 451 7.32 -25.48 -18.76
C SER A 451 5.89 -25.74 -19.20
N ARG A 452 4.94 -25.76 -18.26
CA ARG A 452 3.51 -25.90 -18.60
C ARG A 452 3.04 -24.77 -19.52
N ILE A 453 3.43 -23.54 -19.22
CA ILE A 453 3.00 -22.34 -19.97
C ILE A 453 3.49 -22.40 -21.41
N PHE A 454 4.71 -22.90 -21.65
CA PHE A 454 5.24 -23.11 -23.00
C PHE A 454 4.28 -23.98 -23.85
N TRP A 455 3.82 -25.11 -23.31
CA TRP A 455 2.88 -25.99 -24.02
C TRP A 455 1.51 -25.35 -24.20
N ASP A 456 0.99 -24.68 -23.16
CA ASP A 456 -0.28 -23.97 -23.25
C ASP A 456 -0.27 -22.94 -24.38
N ARG A 457 0.80 -22.12 -24.47
CA ARG A 457 0.96 -21.15 -25.55
C ARG A 457 1.11 -21.80 -26.92
N TRP A 458 1.82 -22.91 -27.03
CA TRP A 458 1.95 -23.62 -28.31
C TRP A 458 0.62 -24.22 -28.78
N PHE A 459 -0.13 -24.87 -27.90
CA PHE A 459 -1.46 -25.38 -28.23
C PHE A 459 -2.41 -24.25 -28.65
N ASN A 460 -2.48 -23.18 -27.86
CA ASN A 460 -3.35 -22.04 -28.16
C ASN A 460 -2.98 -21.39 -29.50
N PHE A 461 -1.68 -21.23 -29.79
CA PHE A 461 -1.23 -20.73 -31.09
C PHE A 461 -1.74 -21.57 -32.27
N GLU A 462 -1.67 -22.90 -32.18
CA GLU A 462 -2.09 -23.79 -33.28
C GLU A 462 -3.62 -23.91 -33.38
N LEU A 463 -4.35 -23.79 -32.27
CA LEU A 463 -5.82 -23.72 -32.26
C LEU A 463 -6.36 -22.52 -33.06
N ASP A 464 -5.64 -21.39 -33.04
CA ASP A 464 -6.02 -20.19 -33.78
C ASP A 464 -5.71 -20.26 -35.28
N GLN A 465 -4.93 -21.24 -35.73
CA GLN A 465 -4.58 -21.35 -37.15
C GLN A 465 -5.74 -21.93 -37.96
N SER A 466 -6.05 -21.30 -39.10
CA SER A 466 -7.01 -21.82 -40.07
C SER A 466 -6.25 -22.47 -41.24
N GLY A 467 -6.07 -23.78 -41.20
CA GLY A 467 -5.32 -24.49 -42.26
C GLY A 467 -5.51 -26.00 -42.28
N SER A 468 -5.29 -26.61 -43.45
CA SER A 468 -5.43 -28.06 -43.64
C SER A 468 -4.46 -28.90 -42.81
N ASP A 469 -3.34 -28.31 -42.40
CA ASP A 469 -2.32 -29.00 -41.60
C ASP A 469 -2.51 -28.84 -40.08
N GLN A 470 -3.49 -28.06 -39.63
CA GLN A 470 -3.77 -27.84 -38.21
C GLN A 470 -3.95 -29.17 -37.45
N SER A 471 -4.67 -30.13 -38.02
CA SER A 471 -4.89 -31.44 -37.39
C SER A 471 -3.58 -32.22 -37.21
N LYS A 472 -2.66 -32.15 -38.18
CA LYS A 472 -1.34 -32.79 -38.08
C LYS A 472 -0.48 -32.11 -37.03
N ASN A 473 -0.50 -30.78 -37.00
CA ASN A 473 0.28 -29.99 -36.05
C ASN A 473 -0.21 -30.18 -34.62
N MET A 474 -1.52 -30.15 -34.38
CA MET A 474 -2.11 -30.41 -33.06
C MET A 474 -1.72 -31.79 -32.53
N LYS A 475 -1.75 -32.81 -33.40
CA LYS A 475 -1.28 -34.15 -33.04
C LYS A 475 0.22 -34.16 -32.72
N HIS A 476 1.04 -33.49 -33.54
CA HIS A 476 2.48 -33.38 -33.31
C HIS A 476 2.78 -32.74 -31.95
N ILE A 477 2.12 -31.63 -31.59
CA ILE A 477 2.29 -30.96 -30.29
C ILE A 477 1.90 -31.91 -29.14
N PHE A 478 0.80 -32.65 -29.28
CA PHE A 478 0.39 -33.64 -28.28
C PHE A 478 1.42 -34.77 -28.10
N ASP A 479 1.93 -35.34 -29.19
CA ASP A 479 2.93 -36.42 -29.14
C ASP A 479 4.26 -35.93 -28.56
N GLU A 480 4.68 -34.70 -28.91
CA GLU A 480 5.86 -34.03 -28.37
C GLU A 480 5.72 -33.73 -26.86
N MET A 481 4.61 -33.11 -26.45
CA MET A 481 4.32 -32.84 -25.03
C MET A 481 4.36 -34.12 -24.22
N ARG A 482 3.74 -35.19 -24.73
CA ARG A 482 3.70 -36.48 -24.04
C ARG A 482 5.08 -37.13 -23.91
N SER A 483 5.90 -37.06 -24.95
CA SER A 483 7.17 -37.79 -25.03
C SER A 483 8.36 -37.03 -24.42
N LYS A 484 8.40 -35.71 -24.52
CA LYS A 484 9.54 -34.89 -24.11
C LYS A 484 9.40 -34.24 -22.75
N SER A 485 8.18 -33.96 -22.28
CA SER A 485 7.99 -33.31 -20.97
C SER A 485 8.13 -34.30 -19.81
N SER A 486 8.71 -33.84 -18.71
CA SER A 486 8.78 -34.54 -17.42
C SER A 486 7.66 -34.10 -16.45
N LEU A 487 6.73 -33.25 -16.91
CA LEU A 487 5.56 -32.76 -16.15
C LEU A 487 4.74 -33.90 -15.54
N SER A 488 4.07 -33.60 -14.43
CA SER A 488 3.20 -34.55 -13.73
C SER A 488 2.10 -35.10 -14.63
N LEU A 489 1.63 -36.31 -14.31
CA LEU A 489 0.52 -36.93 -15.03
C LEU A 489 -0.75 -36.07 -14.96
N ALA A 490 -0.98 -35.36 -13.85
CA ALA A 490 -2.12 -34.46 -13.71
C ALA A 490 -2.04 -33.29 -14.71
N THR A 491 -0.89 -32.60 -14.76
CA THR A 491 -0.67 -31.50 -15.72
C THR A 491 -0.72 -32.00 -17.17
N LYS A 492 -0.12 -33.15 -17.48
CA LYS A 492 -0.21 -33.75 -18.82
C LYS A 492 -1.65 -34.10 -19.22
N LYS A 493 -2.47 -34.55 -18.28
CA LYS A 493 -3.91 -34.79 -18.51
C LYS A 493 -4.64 -33.49 -18.84
N GLU A 494 -4.40 -32.42 -18.10
CA GLU A 494 -5.01 -31.12 -18.40
C GLU A 494 -4.60 -30.59 -19.78
N LEU A 495 -3.32 -30.68 -20.15
CA LEU A 495 -2.87 -30.30 -21.49
C LEU A 495 -3.46 -31.22 -22.58
N ALA A 496 -3.59 -32.52 -22.30
CA ALA A 496 -4.24 -33.46 -23.21
C ALA A 496 -5.73 -33.15 -23.43
N GLN A 497 -6.43 -32.58 -22.44
CA GLN A 497 -7.82 -32.14 -22.60
C GLN A 497 -7.98 -31.06 -23.66
N ILE A 498 -6.97 -30.21 -23.87
CA ILE A 498 -6.97 -29.20 -24.95
C ILE A 498 -7.04 -29.91 -26.30
N TYR A 499 -6.17 -30.90 -26.54
CA TYR A 499 -6.17 -31.68 -27.78
C TYR A 499 -7.43 -32.54 -27.93
N MET A 500 -7.92 -33.15 -26.86
CA MET A 500 -9.17 -33.91 -26.90
C MET A 500 -10.37 -33.02 -27.23
N SER A 501 -10.43 -31.81 -26.68
CA SER A 501 -11.47 -30.83 -27.00
C SER A 501 -11.42 -30.41 -28.46
N TYR A 502 -10.21 -30.19 -29.00
CA TYR A 502 -10.01 -29.95 -30.44
C TYR A 502 -10.54 -31.10 -31.30
N LEU A 503 -10.23 -32.36 -30.95
CA LEU A 503 -10.72 -33.53 -31.70
C LEU A 503 -12.26 -33.58 -31.75
N VAL A 504 -12.94 -33.20 -30.66
CA VAL A 504 -14.41 -33.16 -30.58
C VAL A 504 -14.98 -32.01 -31.40
N GLN A 505 -14.41 -30.81 -31.29
CA GLN A 505 -14.99 -29.59 -31.84
C GLN A 505 -14.65 -29.37 -33.32
N GLN A 506 -13.42 -29.71 -33.73
CA GLN A 506 -12.86 -29.34 -35.03
C GLN A 506 -12.22 -30.53 -35.79
N GLY A 507 -12.22 -31.72 -35.19
CA GLY A 507 -11.60 -32.90 -35.77
C GLY A 507 -12.28 -33.43 -37.04
N GLY A 508 -11.50 -34.07 -37.91
CA GLY A 508 -12.00 -34.74 -39.12
C GLY A 508 -12.74 -36.06 -38.86
N LYS A 509 -13.07 -36.80 -39.93
CA LYS A 509 -13.88 -38.04 -39.87
C LYS A 509 -13.36 -39.11 -38.89
N ASP A 510 -12.04 -39.20 -38.71
CA ASP A 510 -11.40 -40.18 -37.81
C ASP A 510 -11.07 -39.62 -36.41
N ALA A 511 -11.44 -38.37 -36.11
CA ALA A 511 -11.06 -37.71 -34.86
C ALA A 511 -11.57 -38.44 -33.62
N MET A 512 -12.77 -39.02 -33.66
CA MET A 512 -13.31 -39.77 -32.52
C MET A 512 -12.56 -41.09 -32.26
N LYS A 513 -11.93 -41.69 -33.27
CA LYS A 513 -11.03 -42.85 -33.06
C LYS A 513 -9.77 -42.42 -32.31
N LEU A 514 -9.20 -41.28 -32.70
CA LEU A 514 -8.05 -40.68 -32.02
C LEU A 514 -8.42 -40.26 -30.59
N PHE A 515 -9.62 -39.71 -30.38
CA PHE A 515 -10.11 -39.32 -29.06
C PHE A 515 -10.11 -40.51 -28.10
N ILE A 516 -10.72 -41.64 -28.50
CA ILE A 516 -10.76 -42.86 -27.67
C ILE A 516 -9.35 -43.42 -27.43
N GLN A 517 -8.45 -43.29 -28.40
CA GLN A 517 -7.05 -43.66 -28.21
C GLN A 517 -6.38 -42.79 -27.14
N VAL A 518 -6.49 -41.46 -27.23
CA VAL A 518 -5.92 -40.52 -26.27
C VAL A 518 -6.54 -40.71 -24.88
N ASP A 519 -7.86 -40.88 -24.80
CA ASP A 519 -8.59 -41.15 -23.55
C ASP A 519 -8.04 -42.39 -22.84
N ARG A 520 -7.91 -43.50 -23.57
CA ARG A 520 -7.32 -44.73 -23.03
C ARG A 520 -5.88 -44.54 -22.56
N GLU A 521 -5.07 -43.84 -23.35
CA GLU A 521 -3.64 -43.66 -23.08
C GLU A 521 -3.40 -42.73 -21.87
N MET A 522 -4.17 -41.65 -21.75
CA MET A 522 -3.98 -40.60 -20.75
C MET A 522 -4.84 -40.80 -19.49
N PHE A 523 -6.08 -41.25 -19.63
CA PHE A 523 -7.08 -41.33 -18.55
C PHE A 523 -7.44 -42.77 -18.16
N GLY A 524 -7.00 -43.77 -18.93
CA GLY A 524 -7.22 -45.18 -18.63
C GLY A 524 -6.49 -45.66 -17.37
N PRO A 525 -6.84 -46.87 -16.88
CA PRO A 525 -6.12 -47.50 -15.77
C PRO A 525 -4.68 -47.85 -16.17
N ALA A 526 -3.79 -48.01 -15.18
CA ALA A 526 -2.35 -48.25 -15.40
C ALA A 526 -2.00 -49.49 -16.26
N SER A 527 -2.95 -50.41 -16.47
CA SER A 527 -2.79 -51.57 -17.36
C SER A 527 -2.87 -51.24 -18.84
N VAL A 528 -3.51 -50.13 -19.21
CA VAL A 528 -3.73 -49.67 -20.59
C VAL A 528 -3.30 -48.23 -20.83
N SER A 529 -3.12 -47.46 -19.75
CA SER A 529 -2.47 -46.15 -19.78
C SER A 529 -0.99 -46.32 -20.11
N PHE A 530 -0.45 -45.30 -20.77
CA PHE A 530 0.94 -45.25 -21.18
C PHE A 530 1.88 -45.48 -19.97
N LYS A 531 2.65 -46.57 -19.99
CA LYS A 531 3.82 -46.71 -19.12
C LYS A 531 4.96 -45.92 -19.75
N ALA A 532 5.36 -44.81 -19.13
CA ALA A 532 6.65 -44.21 -19.45
C ALA A 532 7.70 -45.32 -19.38
N SER A 533 8.43 -45.54 -20.47
CA SER A 533 9.48 -46.54 -20.53
C SER A 533 10.59 -46.16 -19.55
N SER A 534 10.50 -46.62 -18.30
CA SER A 534 11.61 -46.62 -17.36
C SER A 534 12.60 -47.70 -17.83
N ASN A 535 13.41 -47.37 -18.83
CA ASN A 535 14.60 -48.13 -19.18
C ASN A 535 15.78 -47.41 -18.48
N PRO A 536 16.30 -47.88 -17.34
CA PRO A 536 17.22 -47.10 -16.49
C PRO A 536 18.64 -46.92 -17.06
N LYS A 537 18.86 -47.16 -18.36
CA LYS A 537 20.21 -47.35 -18.93
C LYS A 537 20.50 -46.63 -20.24
N GLN A 538 19.80 -45.56 -20.59
CA GLN A 538 20.29 -44.65 -21.64
C GLN A 538 20.19 -43.19 -21.19
N ASN A 539 21.35 -42.69 -20.77
CA ASN A 539 21.82 -41.29 -20.69
C ASN A 539 20.82 -40.18 -20.34
N GLY A 540 20.97 -39.66 -19.11
CA GLY A 540 20.63 -38.27 -18.75
C GLY A 540 19.38 -38.08 -17.91
N SER A 541 19.50 -38.31 -16.59
CA SER A 541 18.65 -37.78 -15.50
C SER A 541 17.15 -37.53 -15.79
N SER A 542 16.31 -38.56 -15.64
CA SER A 542 14.92 -38.35 -15.18
C SER A 542 14.90 -38.45 -13.66
N ALA A 543 15.57 -37.50 -12.98
CA ALA A 543 15.33 -37.31 -11.56
C ALA A 543 13.94 -36.69 -11.41
N GLU A 544 13.09 -37.23 -10.52
CA GLU A 544 11.86 -36.54 -10.15
C GLU A 544 12.23 -35.11 -9.70
N LEU A 545 11.61 -34.11 -10.33
CA LEU A 545 11.78 -32.72 -9.92
C LEU A 545 11.41 -32.60 -8.44
N ASP A 546 12.21 -31.85 -7.68
CA ASP A 546 11.84 -31.51 -6.32
C ASP A 546 10.51 -30.72 -6.32
N GLU A 547 9.84 -30.72 -5.17
CA GLU A 547 8.51 -30.12 -5.03
C GLU A 547 8.44 -28.66 -5.49
N ALA A 548 9.47 -27.86 -5.17
CA ALA A 548 9.51 -26.44 -5.50
C ALA A 548 9.73 -26.22 -7.01
N SER A 549 10.62 -27.01 -7.62
CA SER A 549 10.82 -27.02 -9.07
C SER A 549 9.55 -27.44 -9.82
N ARG A 550 8.86 -28.49 -9.33
CA ARG A 550 7.59 -28.95 -9.91
C ARG A 550 6.51 -27.88 -9.81
N LEU A 551 6.41 -27.20 -8.67
CA LEU A 551 5.44 -26.11 -8.49
C LEU A 551 5.69 -25.01 -9.54
N LYS A 552 6.94 -24.53 -9.70
CA LYS A 552 7.28 -23.52 -10.71
C LYS A 552 7.00 -23.98 -12.15
N ALA A 553 7.33 -25.23 -12.47
CA ALA A 553 7.10 -25.85 -13.77
C ALA A 553 5.62 -25.90 -14.16
N GLU A 554 4.75 -26.18 -13.19
CA GLU A 554 3.34 -26.51 -13.40
C GLU A 554 2.36 -25.39 -13.02
N THR A 555 2.85 -24.31 -12.40
CA THR A 555 2.03 -23.16 -12.00
C THR A 555 1.34 -22.54 -13.21
N ARG A 556 0.06 -22.22 -13.04
CA ARG A 556 -0.70 -21.46 -14.03
C ARG A 556 -0.35 -19.98 -13.89
N TYR A 557 -0.18 -19.31 -15.01
CA TYR A 557 -0.04 -17.87 -15.05
C TYR A 557 -1.43 -17.22 -14.99
N LEU A 558 -1.61 -16.31 -14.04
CA LEU A 558 -2.74 -15.40 -13.94
C LEU A 558 -2.18 -13.99 -13.93
N ALA A 559 -2.70 -13.10 -14.77
CA ALA A 559 -2.34 -11.69 -14.69
C ALA A 559 -2.91 -11.06 -13.41
N PHE A 560 -2.32 -9.98 -12.93
CA PHE A 560 -2.73 -9.25 -11.73
C PHE A 560 -4.24 -8.95 -11.71
N TYR A 561 -4.78 -8.45 -12.82
CA TYR A 561 -6.21 -8.13 -12.92
C TYR A 561 -7.13 -9.37 -13.00
N GLU A 562 -6.58 -10.55 -13.32
CA GLU A 562 -7.31 -11.82 -13.29
C GLU A 562 -7.27 -12.44 -11.89
N ALA A 563 -6.20 -12.16 -11.13
CA ALA A 563 -6.01 -12.62 -9.76
C ALA A 563 -6.76 -11.74 -8.73
N GLN A 564 -6.96 -10.46 -9.02
CA GLN A 564 -7.75 -9.56 -8.16
C GLN A 564 -9.26 -9.81 -8.34
N GLY A 565 -9.82 -10.65 -7.46
CA GLY A 565 -11.26 -10.81 -7.32
C GLY A 565 -11.90 -9.70 -6.46
N GLU A 566 -13.20 -9.46 -6.62
CA GLU A 566 -13.94 -8.62 -5.67
C GLU A 566 -13.90 -9.26 -4.27
N PRO A 567 -13.63 -8.48 -3.21
CA PRO A 567 -13.69 -8.99 -1.85
C PRO A 567 -15.07 -9.58 -1.58
N ALA A 568 -15.14 -10.84 -1.14
CA ALA A 568 -16.41 -11.45 -0.80
C ALA A 568 -17.07 -10.65 0.34
N ALA A 569 -18.23 -10.05 0.06
CA ALA A 569 -18.95 -9.18 1.00
C ALA A 569 -19.31 -9.90 2.31
N ASP A 570 -19.49 -11.23 2.25
CA ASP A 570 -19.88 -12.09 3.37
C ASP A 570 -18.70 -12.84 3.99
N ALA A 571 -17.45 -12.54 3.60
CA ALA A 571 -16.28 -13.17 4.21
C ALA A 571 -16.19 -12.86 5.71
N GLN A 572 -15.80 -13.85 6.51
CA GLN A 572 -15.64 -13.75 7.95
C GLN A 572 -14.21 -14.15 8.34
N GLY A 573 -13.70 -13.55 9.41
CA GLY A 573 -12.36 -13.85 9.93
C GLY A 573 -11.34 -12.75 9.64
N GLN A 574 -10.07 -13.08 9.87
CA GLN A 574 -8.94 -12.22 9.55
C GLN A 574 -8.64 -12.26 8.06
N VAL A 575 -8.15 -11.14 7.54
CA VAL A 575 -7.79 -10.97 6.13
C VAL A 575 -6.28 -10.96 6.04
N ASP A 576 -5.74 -11.99 5.38
CA ASP A 576 -4.31 -12.10 5.07
C ASP A 576 -3.86 -10.84 4.31
N PHE A 577 -2.62 -10.43 4.54
CA PHE A 577 -2.05 -9.30 3.82
C PHE A 577 -1.72 -9.63 2.35
N ASN A 578 -1.73 -10.89 1.93
CA ASN A 578 -1.29 -11.39 0.62
C ASN A 578 -2.41 -11.74 -0.36
#